data_AF-A0AAE6VQJ2-F1
#
_entry.id   AF-A0AAE6VQJ2-F1
#
_cell.length_a   1.000
_cell.length_b   1.000
_cell.length_c   1.000
_cell.angle_alpha   90.00
_cell.angle_beta   90.00
_cell.angle_gamma   90.00
#
_symmetry.space_group_name_H-M   'P 1'
#
loop_
_entity.id
_entity.type
_entity.pdbx_description
1 polymer ?
#
loop_
_entity_poly.entity_id
_entity_poly.type
_entity_poly.pdbx_seq_one_letter_code
_entity_poly.pdbx_strand_id
1 'polypeptide(L)'
;MAEQAKVSVATVFNYFNTREDLVDEVLTEIEGFVQQILEQAYNGQGSVRDSIHRHVKLFVDAAYDNPDHASIWLEWSSSVREEVWPRYTRLLDKALERIAPHLQAAMDSGEIQSVLSAQDLARSLTGFGYVMMQMINQPQRPSREEVTDFLFKYVTAPLQVA
;
A
#
# COMPACT_ATOMS: atom_id res chain seq x y z
N MET A 1 -25.98 5.93 9.78
CA MET A 1 -24.96 6.60 8.94
C MET A 1 -24.98 8.08 9.25
N ALA A 2 -23.81 8.69 9.36
CA ALA A 2 -23.52 10.04 9.84
C ALA A 2 -23.49 10.20 11.38
N GLU A 3 -22.44 9.66 12.01
CA GLU A 3 -21.99 10.22 13.30
C GLU A 3 -20.50 9.92 13.55
N GLN A 4 -19.61 10.44 12.70
CA GLN A 4 -18.18 10.51 13.03
C GLN A 4 -17.43 11.54 12.16
N ALA A 5 -17.83 12.81 12.32
CA ALA A 5 -16.98 13.99 12.15
C ALA A 5 -17.79 15.17 12.66
N LYS A 6 -17.52 15.66 13.87
CA LYS A 6 -18.08 16.91 14.41
C LYS A 6 -17.41 18.13 13.75
N VAL A 7 -17.28 18.11 12.44
CA VAL A 7 -16.86 19.26 11.64
C VAL A 7 -18.04 19.54 10.72
N SER A 8 -18.70 20.69 10.92
CA SER A 8 -19.83 21.09 10.08
C SER A 8 -19.42 21.04 8.61
N VAL A 9 -20.31 20.56 7.74
CA VAL A 9 -20.14 20.60 6.27
C VAL A 9 -19.72 22.01 5.82
N ALA A 10 -20.20 23.06 6.50
CA ALA A 10 -19.82 24.45 6.25
C ALA A 10 -18.34 24.77 6.54
N THR A 11 -17.66 24.05 7.44
CA THR A 11 -16.25 24.29 7.76
C THR A 11 -15.31 23.62 6.77
N VAL A 12 -15.74 22.54 6.10
CA VAL A 12 -14.96 21.88 5.03
C VAL A 12 -14.87 22.80 3.79
N PHE A 13 -15.96 23.50 3.46
CA PHE A 13 -15.99 24.51 2.40
C PHE A 13 -15.25 25.82 2.73
N ASN A 14 -14.79 26.03 3.97
CA ASN A 14 -13.95 27.18 4.30
C ASN A 14 -12.47 26.96 3.94
N TYR A 15 -12.04 25.72 3.70
CA TYR A 15 -10.66 25.38 3.34
C TYR A 15 -10.50 24.97 1.86
N PHE A 16 -11.58 24.53 1.20
CA PHE A 16 -11.56 24.10 -0.19
C PHE A 16 -12.60 24.85 -1.02
N ASN A 17 -12.17 25.41 -2.17
CA ASN A 17 -13.04 26.19 -3.04
C ASN A 17 -14.03 25.30 -3.82
N THR A 18 -13.67 24.05 -4.07
CA THR A 18 -14.49 23.08 -4.82
C THR A 18 -14.41 21.66 -4.25
N ARG A 19 -15.33 20.78 -4.66
CA ARG A 19 -15.31 19.35 -4.32
C ARG A 19 -14.08 18.67 -4.93
N GLU A 20 -13.68 19.12 -6.11
CA GLU A 20 -12.51 18.66 -6.85
C GLU A 20 -11.23 18.96 -6.07
N ASP A 21 -11.09 20.17 -5.51
CA ASP A 21 -9.93 20.54 -4.69
C ASP A 21 -9.82 19.65 -3.44
N LEU A 22 -10.95 19.36 -2.79
CA LEU A 22 -10.99 18.45 -1.63
C LEU A 22 -10.57 17.02 -2.01
N VAL A 23 -11.05 16.51 -3.14
CA VAL A 23 -10.67 15.18 -3.64
C VAL A 23 -9.17 15.15 -3.96
N ASP A 24 -8.65 16.20 -4.60
CA ASP A 24 -7.23 16.28 -4.95
C ASP A 24 -6.33 16.23 -3.72
N GLU A 25 -6.69 16.99 -2.67
CA GLU A 25 -5.94 17.06 -1.42
C GLU A 25 -5.99 15.76 -0.62
N VAL A 26 -7.16 15.11 -0.55
CA VAL A 26 -7.29 13.78 0.06
C VAL A 26 -6.43 12.75 -0.68
N LEU A 27 -6.44 12.75 -2.01
CA LEU A 27 -5.60 11.83 -2.77
C LEU A 27 -4.11 12.16 -2.62
N THR A 28 -3.74 13.43 -2.45
CA THR A 28 -2.35 13.85 -2.14
C THR A 28 -1.89 13.30 -0.80
N GLU A 29 -2.75 13.36 0.21
CA GLU A 29 -2.49 12.78 1.53
C GLU A 29 -2.25 11.27 1.45
N ILE A 30 -3.11 10.52 0.75
CA ILE A 30 -2.95 9.08 0.57
C ILE A 30 -1.69 8.72 -0.24
N GLU A 31 -1.36 9.50 -1.27
CA GLU A 31 -0.11 9.33 -2.02
C GLU A 31 1.12 9.52 -1.13
N GLY A 32 1.13 10.58 -0.32
CA GLY A 32 2.20 10.86 0.63
C GLY A 32 2.35 9.73 1.64
N PHE A 33 1.24 9.24 2.17
CA PHE A 33 1.19 8.13 3.11
C PHE A 33 1.79 6.84 2.53
N VAL A 34 1.37 6.44 1.33
CA VAL A 34 1.91 5.25 0.65
C VAL A 34 3.40 5.42 0.35
N GLN A 35 3.82 6.59 -0.12
CA GLN A 35 5.23 6.87 -0.41
C GLN A 35 6.10 6.79 0.85
N GLN A 36 5.63 7.31 1.98
CA GLN A 36 6.33 7.22 3.27
C GLN A 36 6.48 5.78 3.75
N ILE A 37 5.46 4.94 3.59
CA ILE A 37 5.54 3.52 3.93
C ILE A 37 6.61 2.83 3.08
N LEU A 38 6.59 3.05 1.77
CA LEU A 38 7.56 2.45 0.85
C LEU A 38 8.99 2.94 1.13
N GLU A 39 9.16 4.22 1.45
CA GLU A 39 10.46 4.77 1.83
C GLU A 39 11.00 4.11 3.10
N GLN A 40 10.18 4.01 4.15
CA GLN A 40 10.57 3.33 5.39
C GLN A 40 10.86 1.83 5.18
N ALA A 41 10.12 1.18 4.29
CA ALA A 41 10.30 -0.23 4.00
C ALA A 41 11.67 -0.52 3.35
N TYR A 42 12.05 0.24 2.33
CA TYR A 42 13.17 -0.08 1.44
C TYR A 42 14.46 0.74 1.66
N ASN A 43 14.43 1.81 2.46
CA ASN A 43 15.66 2.54 2.83
C ASN A 43 16.38 1.98 4.07
N GLY A 44 15.82 0.96 4.73
CA GLY A 44 16.42 0.37 5.91
C GLY A 44 17.57 -0.60 5.61
N GLN A 45 18.32 -0.97 6.64
CA GLN A 45 19.33 -2.02 6.56
C GLN A 45 18.67 -3.41 6.60
N GLY A 46 19.38 -4.41 6.08
CA GLY A 46 18.99 -5.82 6.10
C GLY A 46 18.92 -6.43 4.71
N SER A 47 18.41 -7.66 4.66
CA SER A 47 18.12 -8.37 3.42
C SER A 47 16.91 -7.75 2.69
N VAL A 48 16.76 -8.02 1.40
CA VAL A 48 15.54 -7.71 0.65
C VAL A 48 14.33 -8.42 1.26
N ARG A 49 14.54 -9.60 1.86
CA ARG A 49 13.49 -10.33 2.58
C ARG A 49 13.02 -9.54 3.83
N ASP A 50 13.95 -8.95 4.57
CA ASP A 50 13.62 -8.06 5.70
C ASP A 50 12.86 -6.82 5.22
N SER A 51 13.25 -6.27 4.06
CA SER A 51 12.59 -5.12 3.44
C SER A 51 11.15 -5.45 3.02
N ILE A 52 10.91 -6.63 2.42
CA ILE A 52 9.57 -7.12 2.08
C ILE A 52 8.73 -7.34 3.35
N HIS A 53 9.31 -7.95 4.39
CA HIS A 53 8.60 -8.14 5.65
C HIS A 53 8.22 -6.79 6.29
N ARG A 54 9.14 -5.83 6.28
CA ARG A 54 8.90 -4.47 6.76
C ARG A 54 7.80 -3.77 5.96
N HIS A 55 7.80 -3.90 4.64
CA HIS A 55 6.76 -3.37 3.76
C HIS A 55 5.38 -3.92 4.14
N VAL A 56 5.23 -5.25 4.23
CA VAL A 56 3.96 -5.89 4.63
C VAL A 56 3.53 -5.40 6.00
N LYS A 57 4.43 -5.43 6.98
CA LYS A 57 4.13 -5.01 8.35
C LYS A 57 3.67 -3.56 8.42
N LEU A 58 4.36 -2.62 7.76
CA LEU A 58 4.00 -1.21 7.76
C LEU A 58 2.62 -0.97 7.16
N PHE A 59 2.27 -1.66 6.06
CA PHE A 59 0.93 -1.58 5.48
C PHE A 59 -0.16 -2.16 6.40
N VAL A 60 0.12 -3.28 7.07
CA VAL A 60 -0.82 -3.88 8.03
C VAL A 60 -1.00 -2.96 9.23
N ASP A 61 0.08 -2.47 9.84
CA ASP A 61 0.00 -1.52 10.96
C ASP A 61 -0.81 -0.29 10.55
N ALA A 62 -0.50 0.30 9.38
CA ALA A 62 -1.24 1.41 8.79
C ALA A 62 -2.75 1.14 8.68
N ALA A 63 -3.16 -0.04 8.21
CA ALA A 63 -4.58 -0.37 8.05
C ALA A 63 -5.32 -0.63 9.36
N TYR A 64 -4.61 -0.94 10.44
CA TYR A 64 -5.21 -1.04 11.78
C TYR A 64 -5.20 0.29 12.52
N ASP A 65 -4.18 1.11 12.34
CA ASP A 65 -3.99 2.35 13.07
C ASP A 65 -4.71 3.52 12.38
N ASN A 66 -4.81 3.50 11.04
CA ASN A 66 -5.43 4.52 10.20
C ASN A 66 -6.47 3.91 9.24
N PRO A 67 -7.58 3.36 9.75
CA PRO A 67 -8.58 2.65 8.93
C PRO A 67 -9.24 3.53 7.86
N ASP A 68 -9.34 4.84 8.08
CA ASP A 68 -9.86 5.79 7.10
C ASP A 68 -8.93 5.91 5.89
N HIS A 69 -7.62 5.99 6.10
CA HIS A 69 -6.63 6.01 5.02
C HIS A 69 -6.69 4.72 4.19
N ALA A 70 -6.77 3.58 4.86
CA ALA A 70 -6.87 2.29 4.19
C ALA A 70 -8.17 2.13 3.38
N SER A 71 -9.29 2.65 3.91
CA SER A 71 -10.58 2.67 3.21
C SER A 71 -10.53 3.56 1.96
N ILE A 72 -9.99 4.78 2.07
CA ILE A 72 -9.85 5.71 0.93
C ILE A 72 -8.92 5.11 -0.12
N TRP A 73 -7.80 4.50 0.28
CA TRP A 73 -6.91 3.80 -0.64
C TRP A 73 -7.64 2.67 -1.38
N LEU A 74 -8.45 1.87 -0.69
CA LEU A 74 -9.23 0.79 -1.31
C LEU A 74 -10.26 1.33 -2.32
N GLU A 75 -11.02 2.36 -1.93
CA GLU A 75 -11.98 3.01 -2.81
C GLU A 75 -11.31 3.58 -4.07
N TRP A 76 -10.18 4.26 -3.89
CA TRP A 76 -9.42 4.82 -5.01
C TRP A 76 -8.86 3.74 -5.93
N SER A 77 -8.22 2.70 -5.36
CA SER A 77 -7.60 1.61 -6.10
C SER A 77 -8.59 0.77 -6.91
N SER A 78 -9.86 0.73 -6.49
CA SER A 78 -10.94 0.00 -7.18
C SER A 78 -11.84 0.88 -8.06
N SER A 79 -11.61 2.20 -8.10
CA SER A 79 -12.41 3.15 -8.87
C SER A 79 -11.77 3.46 -10.22
N VAL A 80 -12.17 2.71 -11.25
CA VAL A 80 -11.72 2.92 -12.65
C VAL A 80 -12.53 4.06 -13.29
N ARG A 81 -12.51 5.25 -12.68
CA ARG A 81 -13.11 6.47 -13.24
C ARG A 81 -12.03 7.30 -13.94
N GLU A 82 -12.36 7.89 -15.08
CA GLU A 82 -11.40 8.57 -15.97
C GLU A 82 -10.60 9.66 -15.26
N GLU A 83 -11.18 10.34 -14.27
CA GLU A 83 -10.58 11.50 -13.62
C GLU A 83 -9.56 11.12 -12.53
N VAL A 84 -9.74 10.00 -11.84
CA VAL A 84 -8.92 9.60 -10.66
C VAL A 84 -8.02 8.40 -10.92
N TRP A 85 -8.37 7.54 -11.90
CA TRP A 85 -7.61 6.35 -12.22
C TRP A 85 -6.18 6.65 -12.72
N PRO A 86 -5.95 7.61 -13.64
CA PRO A 86 -4.59 7.95 -14.08
C PRO A 86 -3.68 8.40 -12.93
N ARG A 87 -4.27 8.95 -11.85
CA ARG A 87 -3.52 9.34 -10.67
C ARG A 87 -3.07 8.11 -9.88
N TYR A 88 -3.96 7.11 -9.72
CA TYR A 88 -3.63 5.85 -9.06
C TYR A 88 -2.55 5.07 -9.81
N THR A 89 -2.62 5.01 -11.14
CA THR A 89 -1.59 4.31 -11.93
C THR A 89 -0.22 4.97 -11.78
N ARG A 90 -0.15 6.30 -11.70
CA ARG A 90 1.12 7.01 -11.40
C ARG A 90 1.66 6.68 -10.01
N LEU A 91 0.80 6.49 -9.01
CA LEU A 91 1.23 6.03 -7.69
C LEU A 91 1.82 4.62 -7.77
N LEU A 92 1.19 3.71 -8.52
CA LEU A 92 1.73 2.37 -8.75
C LEU A 92 3.07 2.40 -9.49
N ASP A 93 3.21 3.22 -10.53
CA ASP A 93 4.46 3.35 -11.28
C ASP A 93 5.61 3.81 -10.36
N LYS A 94 5.37 4.82 -9.52
CA LYS A 94 6.34 5.27 -8.50
C LYS A 94 6.68 4.17 -7.49
N ALA A 95 5.71 3.35 -7.10
CA ALA A 95 5.96 2.23 -6.21
C ALA A 95 6.85 1.17 -6.88
N LEU A 96 6.62 0.85 -8.15
CA LEU A 96 7.45 -0.07 -8.92
C LEU A 96 8.88 0.45 -9.10
N GLU A 97 9.03 1.73 -9.45
CA GLU A 97 10.33 2.42 -9.56
C GLU A 97 11.12 2.38 -8.26
N ARG A 98 10.42 2.40 -7.10
CA ARG A 98 11.04 2.25 -5.79
C ARG A 98 11.44 0.81 -5.50
N ILE A 99 10.55 -0.16 -5.71
CA ILE A 99 10.72 -1.54 -5.22
C ILE A 99 11.63 -2.37 -6.13
N ALA A 100 11.42 -2.28 -7.46
CA ALA A 100 12.07 -3.18 -8.42
C ALA A 100 13.61 -3.13 -8.39
N PRO A 101 14.29 -1.98 -8.21
CA PRO A 101 15.75 -1.94 -8.11
C PRO A 101 16.32 -2.74 -6.94
N HIS A 102 15.65 -2.74 -5.78
CA HIS A 102 16.09 -3.53 -4.61
C HIS A 102 15.95 -5.03 -4.88
N LEU A 103 14.85 -5.43 -5.51
CA LEU A 103 14.61 -6.83 -5.90
C LEU A 103 15.63 -7.28 -6.95
N GLN A 104 15.90 -6.45 -7.95
CA GLN A 104 16.88 -6.76 -9.00
C GLN A 104 18.29 -6.92 -8.43
N ALA A 105 18.73 -6.00 -7.56
CA ALA A 105 20.03 -6.11 -6.92
C ALA A 105 20.17 -7.39 -6.06
N ALA A 106 19.10 -7.78 -5.37
CA ALA A 106 19.06 -9.01 -4.59
C ALA A 106 19.08 -10.27 -5.48
N MET A 107 18.44 -10.23 -6.66
CA MET A 107 18.54 -11.31 -7.66
C MET A 107 19.95 -11.39 -8.27
N ASP A 108 20.53 -10.26 -8.64
CA ASP A 108 21.86 -10.18 -9.28
C ASP A 108 22.98 -10.65 -8.33
N SER A 109 22.84 -10.40 -7.04
CA SER A 109 23.77 -10.86 -5.99
C SER A 109 23.53 -12.31 -5.55
N GLY A 110 22.44 -12.95 -6.00
CA GLY A 110 22.04 -14.28 -5.58
C GLY A 110 21.45 -14.36 -4.17
N GLU A 111 21.09 -13.22 -3.56
CA GLU A 111 20.40 -13.17 -2.26
C GLU A 111 19.01 -13.82 -2.33
N ILE A 112 18.31 -13.63 -3.45
CA ILE A 112 17.02 -14.29 -3.73
C ILE A 112 17.01 -14.88 -5.13
N GLN A 113 16.24 -15.95 -5.29
CA GLN A 113 15.81 -16.46 -6.59
C GLN A 113 14.28 -16.37 -6.67
N SER A 114 13.74 -16.05 -7.85
CA SER A 114 12.30 -15.98 -8.06
C SER A 114 11.90 -16.48 -9.43
N VAL A 115 10.70 -17.07 -9.50
CA VAL A 115 10.05 -17.38 -10.77
C VAL A 115 9.49 -16.15 -11.48
N LEU A 116 9.40 -15.01 -10.77
CA LEU A 116 8.96 -13.73 -11.32
C LEU A 116 10.16 -12.82 -11.61
N SER A 117 10.01 -11.93 -12.59
CA SER A 117 10.94 -10.82 -12.75
C SER A 117 10.88 -9.88 -11.54
N ALA A 118 11.92 -9.07 -11.33
CA ALA A 118 11.91 -8.03 -10.29
C ALA A 118 10.70 -7.09 -10.43
N GLN A 119 10.29 -6.76 -11.66
CA GLN A 119 9.12 -5.94 -11.94
C GLN A 119 7.80 -6.64 -11.58
N ASP A 120 7.64 -7.91 -11.96
CA ASP A 120 6.42 -8.65 -11.65
C ASP A 120 6.29 -8.91 -10.15
N LEU A 121 7.40 -9.18 -9.46
CA LEU A 121 7.42 -9.33 -8.02
C LEU A 121 7.11 -7.99 -7.31
N ALA A 122 7.65 -6.86 -7.79
CA ALA A 122 7.27 -5.54 -7.31
C ALA A 122 5.77 -5.28 -7.50
N ARG A 123 5.20 -5.70 -8.64
CA ARG A 123 3.75 -5.58 -8.91
C ARG A 123 2.94 -6.40 -7.91
N SER A 124 3.34 -7.64 -7.61
CA SER A 124 2.70 -8.44 -6.56
C SER A 124 2.78 -7.77 -5.18
N LEU A 125 3.90 -7.11 -4.86
CA LEU A 125 4.10 -6.36 -3.62
C LEU A 125 3.26 -5.07 -3.53
N THR A 126 2.73 -4.55 -4.63
CA THR A 126 1.73 -3.48 -4.60
C THR A 126 0.29 -4.01 -4.56
N GLY A 127 0.07 -5.25 -5.01
CA GLY A 127 -1.24 -5.88 -5.11
C GLY A 127 -1.75 -6.51 -3.81
N PHE A 128 -0.89 -6.84 -2.85
CA PHE A 128 -1.31 -7.53 -1.61
C PHE A 128 -2.31 -6.70 -0.77
N GLY A 129 -2.34 -5.38 -0.94
CA GLY A 129 -3.25 -4.50 -0.21
C GLY A 129 -4.72 -4.91 -0.37
N TYR A 130 -5.13 -5.45 -1.52
CA TYR A 130 -6.50 -5.96 -1.69
C TYR A 130 -6.78 -7.18 -0.80
N VAL A 131 -5.82 -8.11 -0.72
CA VAL A 131 -5.92 -9.30 0.13
C VAL A 131 -5.96 -8.89 1.60
N MET A 132 -5.12 -7.93 1.99
CA MET A 132 -5.13 -7.33 3.33
C MET A 132 -6.51 -6.76 3.66
N MET A 133 -7.07 -5.91 2.79
CA MET A 133 -8.37 -5.29 3.00
C MET A 133 -9.50 -6.33 3.12
N GLN A 134 -9.44 -7.41 2.33
CA GLN A 134 -10.37 -8.52 2.45
C GLN A 134 -10.29 -9.21 3.82
N MET A 135 -9.08 -9.41 4.35
CA MET A 135 -8.88 -10.05 5.65
C MET A 135 -9.36 -9.17 6.81
N ILE A 136 -8.98 -7.89 6.83
CA ILE A 136 -9.26 -7.02 7.98
C ILE A 136 -10.75 -6.62 8.09
N ASN A 137 -11.48 -6.65 6.96
CA ASN A 137 -12.90 -6.32 6.91
C ASN A 137 -13.83 -7.53 7.17
N GLN A 138 -13.27 -8.69 7.55
CA GLN A 138 -14.09 -9.83 7.95
C GLN A 138 -14.83 -9.54 9.27
N PRO A 139 -16.04 -10.11 9.49
CA PRO A 139 -16.76 -9.95 10.76
C PRO A 139 -15.92 -10.37 11.97
N GLN A 140 -15.12 -11.42 11.82
CA GLN A 140 -14.07 -11.80 12.76
C GLN A 140 -12.75 -11.29 12.23
N ARG A 141 -12.41 -10.04 12.56
CA ARG A 141 -11.15 -9.42 12.13
C ARG A 141 -9.98 -10.18 12.76
N PRO A 142 -9.04 -10.73 11.96
CA PRO A 142 -7.84 -11.39 12.48
C PRO A 142 -6.92 -10.39 13.20
N SER A 143 -5.94 -10.90 13.95
CA SER A 143 -4.92 -10.07 14.58
C SER A 143 -3.94 -9.48 13.54
N ARG A 144 -3.25 -8.39 13.92
CA ARG A 144 -2.19 -7.78 13.09
C ARG A 144 -1.11 -8.81 12.70
N GLU A 145 -0.72 -9.66 13.65
CA GLU A 145 0.31 -10.68 13.46
C GLU A 145 -0.13 -11.72 12.43
N GLU A 146 -1.34 -12.28 12.56
CA GLU A 146 -1.87 -13.27 11.61
C GLU A 146 -1.95 -12.71 10.18
N VAL A 147 -2.38 -11.46 10.02
CA VAL A 147 -2.44 -10.81 8.69
C VAL A 147 -1.05 -10.60 8.13
N THR A 148 -0.11 -10.10 8.94
CA THR A 148 1.28 -9.86 8.52
C THR A 148 1.95 -11.16 8.07
N ASP A 149 1.84 -12.22 8.87
CA ASP A 149 2.42 -13.52 8.59
C ASP A 149 1.87 -14.14 7.31
N PHE A 150 0.54 -14.07 7.13
CA PHE A 150 -0.10 -14.59 5.93
C PHE A 150 0.34 -13.82 4.68
N LEU A 151 0.27 -12.48 4.72
CA LEU A 151 0.62 -11.65 3.56
C LEU A 151 2.09 -11.76 3.21
N PHE A 152 2.97 -11.85 4.20
CA PHE A 152 4.40 -12.07 3.97
C PHE A 152 4.65 -13.41 3.26
N LYS A 153 4.01 -14.49 3.70
CA LYS A 153 4.07 -15.79 3.01
C LYS A 153 3.49 -15.71 1.60
N TYR A 154 2.37 -15.02 1.43
CA TYR A 154 1.70 -14.84 0.14
C TYR A 154 2.60 -14.14 -0.89
N VAL A 155 3.20 -13.00 -0.53
CA VAL A 155 4.04 -12.22 -1.46
C VAL A 155 5.43 -12.83 -1.67
N THR A 156 5.92 -13.66 -0.75
CA THR A 156 7.21 -14.36 -0.89
C THR A 156 7.10 -15.78 -1.44
N ALA A 157 5.89 -16.29 -1.69
CA ALA A 157 5.67 -17.59 -2.31
C ALA A 157 6.38 -17.79 -3.68
N PRO A 158 6.56 -16.74 -4.52
CA PRO A 158 7.32 -16.87 -5.76
C PRO A 158 8.84 -16.97 -5.56
N LEU A 159 9.35 -16.77 -4.34
CA LEU A 159 10.77 -16.92 -4.04
C LEU A 159 11.12 -18.39 -3.88
N GLN A 160 12.23 -18.80 -4.49
CA GLN A 160 12.75 -20.16 -4.38
C GLN A 160 13.74 -20.25 -3.22
N VAL A 161 13.80 -21.42 -2.60
CA VAL A 161 14.90 -21.73 -1.66
C VAL A 161 16.16 -21.89 -2.51
N ALA A 162 17.17 -21.07 -2.23
CA ALA A 162 18.48 -21.16 -2.85
C ALA A 162 19.19 -22.49 -2.52
#